data_AF-R0HEA2-F1
#
_entry.id   AF-R0HEA2-F1
#
_cell.length_a   1.000
_cell.length_b   1.000
_cell.length_c   1.000
_cell.angle_alpha   90.00
_cell.angle_beta   90.00
_cell.angle_gamma   90.00
#
_symmetry.space_group_name_H-M   'P 1'
#
loop_
_entity.id
_entity.type
_entity.pdbx_description
1 polymer ?
#
loop_
_entity_poly.entity_id
_entity_poly.type
_entity_poly.pdbx_seq_one_letter_code
_entity_poly.pdbx_strand_id
1 'polypeptide(L)'
;MPKSSRWVNQRAPSKTKKLILFLFLAFVFYLYRYPSSSSTVEKSSSSIYNISVKDIEGKDVSLSQFTGKVLLIVNVASKCGLTQGNYKELNILYAKYKSKGLEILAFPCNQFGSQEPGSNKEIKETVCNIFKAEFPIFDKVSKTFKLVSIPISQ
;
A
#
# COMPACT_ATOMS: atom_id res chain seq x y z
N MET A 1 -76.36 40.71 -19.94
CA MET A 1 -75.15 40.94 -19.11
C MET A 1 -75.62 41.44 -17.74
N PRO A 2 -75.06 40.99 -16.59
CA PRO A 2 -73.62 40.88 -16.32
C PRO A 2 -73.12 39.49 -15.89
N LYS A 3 -71.80 39.42 -15.70
CA LYS A 3 -70.92 38.24 -15.72
C LYS A 3 -70.88 37.49 -14.38
N SER A 4 -70.94 36.16 -14.44
CA SER A 4 -70.63 35.26 -13.33
C SER A 4 -69.11 35.06 -13.20
N SER A 5 -68.51 35.53 -12.11
CA SER A 5 -67.19 35.11 -11.66
C SER A 5 -67.34 34.07 -10.56
N ARG A 6 -67.19 32.80 -10.95
CA ARG A 6 -67.14 31.64 -10.07
C ARG A 6 -65.79 31.63 -9.35
N TRP A 7 -65.76 32.15 -8.13
CA TRP A 7 -64.59 32.05 -7.26
C TRP A 7 -64.44 30.59 -6.80
N VAL A 8 -63.49 29.87 -7.42
CA VAL A 8 -63.05 28.56 -6.93
C VAL A 8 -62.33 28.77 -5.61
N ASN A 9 -62.95 28.27 -4.54
CA ASN A 9 -62.52 28.44 -3.16
C ASN A 9 -61.25 27.59 -2.92
N GLN A 10 -60.08 28.14 -3.21
CA GLN A 10 -58.80 27.49 -2.96
C GLN A 10 -58.49 27.55 -1.45
N ARG A 11 -58.83 26.47 -0.74
CA ARG A 11 -58.50 26.33 0.69
C ARG A 11 -56.98 26.27 0.87
N ALA A 12 -56.45 27.22 1.61
CA ALA A 12 -55.03 27.25 1.98
C ALA A 12 -54.64 25.94 2.70
N PRO A 13 -53.49 25.34 2.38
CA PRO A 13 -53.07 24.09 3.00
C PRO A 13 -52.85 24.28 4.51
N SER A 14 -53.43 23.38 5.30
CA SER A 14 -53.32 23.39 6.76
C SER A 14 -51.86 23.26 7.22
N LYS A 15 -51.55 23.77 8.41
CA LYS A 15 -50.19 23.75 8.99
C LYS A 15 -49.57 22.36 8.96
N THR A 16 -50.37 21.31 9.18
CA THR A 16 -49.96 19.90 9.11
C THR A 16 -49.51 19.50 7.71
N LYS A 17 -50.20 19.92 6.64
CA LYS A 17 -49.82 19.61 5.26
C LYS A 17 -48.52 20.30 4.84
N LYS A 18 -48.29 21.53 5.33
CA LYS A 18 -47.03 22.26 5.11
C LYS A 18 -45.86 21.60 5.84
N LEU A 19 -46.08 21.12 7.07
CA LEU A 19 -45.05 20.44 7.85
C LEU A 19 -44.66 19.09 7.22
N ILE A 20 -45.64 18.30 6.77
CA ILE A 20 -45.38 17.04 6.08
C ILE A 20 -44.58 17.27 4.78
N LEU A 21 -44.96 18.28 3.99
CA LEU A 21 -44.23 18.62 2.77
C LEU A 21 -42.79 19.07 3.07
N PHE A 22 -42.59 19.85 4.14
CA PHE A 22 -41.26 20.27 4.56
C PHE A 22 -40.39 19.08 5.00
N LEU A 23 -40.93 18.17 5.81
CA LEU A 23 -40.22 16.96 6.24
C LEU A 23 -39.90 16.04 5.05
N PHE A 24 -40.82 15.92 4.09
CA PHE A 24 -40.60 15.14 2.87
C PHE A 24 -39.49 15.74 2.01
N LEU A 25 -39.52 17.06 1.78
CA LEU A 25 -38.47 17.76 1.03
C LEU A 25 -37.12 17.71 1.75
N ALA A 26 -37.10 17.83 3.07
CA ALA A 26 -35.88 17.68 3.87
C ALA A 26 -35.32 16.26 3.80
N PHE A 27 -36.18 15.23 3.80
CA PHE A 27 -35.77 13.84 3.64
C PHE A 27 -35.24 13.55 2.23
N VAL A 28 -35.93 14.04 1.19
CA VAL A 28 -35.45 13.94 -0.20
C VAL A 28 -34.12 14.68 -0.37
N PHE A 29 -33.98 15.88 0.20
CA PHE A 29 -32.72 16.63 0.19
C PHE A 29 -31.62 15.91 0.97
N TYR A 30 -31.94 15.28 2.10
CA TYR A 30 -31.01 14.46 2.88
C TYR A 30 -30.53 13.25 2.08
N LEU A 31 -31.43 12.52 1.40
CA LEU A 31 -31.08 11.40 0.52
C LEU A 31 -30.25 11.86 -0.69
N TYR A 32 -30.54 13.04 -1.24
CA TYR A 32 -29.78 13.59 -2.37
C TYR A 32 -28.40 14.10 -1.95
N ARG A 33 -28.28 14.62 -0.72
CA ARG A 33 -27.02 15.14 -0.17
C ARG A 33 -26.13 14.05 0.43
N TYR A 34 -26.71 12.92 0.82
CA TYR A 34 -26.00 11.72 1.22
C TYR A 34 -26.33 10.58 0.23
N PRO A 35 -25.79 10.62 -1.01
CA PRO A 35 -25.81 9.44 -1.84
C PRO A 35 -25.12 8.34 -1.02
N SER A 36 -25.84 7.24 -0.79
CA SER A 36 -25.27 6.05 -0.18
C SER A 36 -24.11 5.63 -1.06
N SER A 37 -22.90 6.06 -0.69
CA SER A 37 -21.67 5.61 -1.31
C SER A 37 -21.56 4.15 -0.95
N SER A 38 -22.15 3.30 -1.79
CA SER A 38 -21.81 1.90 -1.87
C SER A 38 -20.34 1.88 -2.27
N SER A 39 -19.49 1.92 -1.24
CA SER A 39 -18.07 1.68 -1.38
C SER A 39 -17.97 0.24 -1.85
N THR A 40 -17.87 0.05 -3.16
CA THR A 40 -17.31 -1.18 -3.70
C THR A 40 -15.93 -1.30 -3.08
N VAL A 41 -15.79 -2.18 -2.10
CA VAL A 41 -14.49 -2.62 -1.60
C VAL A 41 -13.84 -3.32 -2.78
N GLU A 42 -13.13 -2.54 -3.61
CA GLU A 42 -12.15 -3.02 -4.56
C GLU A 42 -11.09 -3.76 -3.74
N LYS A 43 -11.29 -5.07 -3.55
CA LYS A 43 -10.29 -5.99 -3.02
C LYS A 43 -9.20 -6.15 -4.07
N SER A 44 -8.41 -5.11 -4.29
CA SER A 44 -7.14 -5.23 -4.98
C SER A 44 -6.13 -5.86 -4.01
N SER A 45 -6.24 -7.17 -3.79
CA SER A 45 -5.12 -7.93 -3.25
C SER A 45 -4.08 -8.09 -4.37
N SER A 46 -3.39 -7.01 -4.72
CA SER A 46 -2.23 -7.09 -5.60
C SER A 46 -1.18 -7.92 -4.89
N SER A 47 -1.02 -9.17 -5.34
CA SER A 47 -0.02 -10.08 -4.81
C SER A 47 1.37 -9.51 -5.08
N ILE A 48 2.28 -9.64 -4.10
CA ILE A 48 3.68 -9.24 -4.28
C ILE A 48 4.35 -9.95 -5.46
N TYR A 49 3.86 -11.13 -5.84
CA TYR A 49 4.37 -11.93 -6.94
C TYR A 49 4.14 -11.30 -8.31
N ASN A 50 3.22 -10.32 -8.41
CA ASN A 50 2.96 -9.57 -9.65
C ASN A 50 3.87 -8.34 -9.79
N ILE A 51 4.80 -8.13 -8.84
CA ILE A 51 5.71 -6.98 -8.84
C ILE A 51 7.02 -7.39 -9.52
N SER A 52 7.55 -6.49 -10.35
CA SER A 52 8.92 -6.54 -10.85
C SER A 52 9.73 -5.42 -10.21
N VAL A 53 10.94 -5.75 -9.79
CA VAL A 53 11.92 -4.84 -9.21
C VAL A 53 13.22 -4.91 -9.99
N LYS A 54 14.15 -3.98 -9.76
CA LYS A 54 15.50 -4.05 -10.34
C LYS A 54 16.47 -4.64 -9.34
N ASP A 55 17.35 -5.53 -9.78
CA ASP A 55 18.50 -5.93 -8.96
C ASP A 55 19.52 -4.78 -8.83
N ILE A 56 20.55 -4.99 -8.01
CA ILE A 56 21.61 -4.00 -7.82
C ILE A 56 22.38 -3.64 -9.12
N GLU A 57 22.27 -4.47 -10.16
CA GLU A 57 22.87 -4.22 -11.49
C GLU A 57 21.89 -3.52 -12.45
N GLY A 58 20.65 -3.26 -12.02
CA GLY A 58 19.62 -2.57 -12.80
C GLY A 58 18.76 -3.49 -13.68
N LYS A 59 18.97 -4.81 -13.63
CA LYS A 59 18.21 -5.79 -14.40
C LYS A 59 16.86 -6.05 -13.73
N ASP A 60 15.82 -6.21 -14.53
CA ASP A 60 14.48 -6.52 -14.01
C ASP A 60 14.41 -7.96 -13.47
N VAL A 61 13.81 -8.08 -12.29
CA VAL A 61 13.64 -9.30 -11.49
C VAL A 61 12.18 -9.38 -11.07
N SER A 62 11.45 -10.36 -11.60
CA SER A 62 10.05 -10.60 -11.18
C SER A 62 10.04 -11.30 -9.83
N LEU A 63 9.24 -10.79 -8.88
CA LEU A 63 9.11 -11.41 -7.56
C LEU A 63 8.33 -12.74 -7.59
N SER A 64 7.64 -13.04 -8.69
CA SER A 64 6.99 -14.34 -8.92
C SER A 64 7.94 -15.54 -8.79
N GLN A 65 9.23 -15.36 -9.06
CA GLN A 65 10.23 -16.42 -8.92
C GLN A 65 10.43 -16.89 -7.47
N PHE A 66 9.95 -16.12 -6.49
CA PHE A 66 10.02 -16.46 -5.07
C PHE A 66 8.71 -17.07 -4.54
N THR A 67 7.78 -17.44 -5.42
CA THR A 67 6.53 -18.12 -5.05
C THR A 67 6.83 -19.40 -4.25
N GLY A 68 6.07 -19.62 -3.17
CA GLY A 68 6.24 -20.77 -2.27
C GLY A 68 7.39 -20.63 -1.27
N LYS A 69 8.13 -19.51 -1.30
CA LYS A 69 9.11 -19.17 -0.28
C LYS A 69 8.52 -18.25 0.79
N VAL A 70 9.03 -18.35 2.00
CA VAL A 70 8.84 -17.31 3.02
C VAL A 70 9.80 -16.18 2.68
N LEU A 71 9.27 -14.97 2.48
CA LEU A 71 10.08 -13.80 2.12
C LEU A 71 10.29 -12.90 3.34
N LEU A 72 11.55 -12.60 3.62
CA LEU A 72 11.93 -11.52 4.53
C LEU A 72 12.45 -10.34 3.70
N ILE A 73 11.61 -9.31 3.56
CA ILE A 73 11.93 -8.10 2.79
C ILE A 73 12.49 -7.04 3.76
N VAL A 74 13.71 -6.58 3.53
CA VAL A 74 14.44 -5.72 4.48
C VAL A 74 15.00 -4.50 3.78
N ASN A 75 14.77 -3.32 4.37
CA ASN A 75 15.50 -2.13 3.98
C ASN A 75 16.88 -2.14 4.66
N VAL A 76 17.93 -1.91 3.90
CA VAL A 76 19.32 -1.92 4.41
C VAL A 76 19.99 -0.56 4.18
N ALA A 77 21.03 -0.29 4.97
CA ALA A 77 21.89 0.87 4.87
C ALA A 77 23.34 0.47 5.17
N SER A 78 24.33 0.97 4.43
CA SER A 78 25.75 0.62 4.63
C SER A 78 26.43 1.44 5.74
N LYS A 79 25.93 2.65 6.04
CA LYS A 79 26.53 3.57 7.04
C LYS A 79 25.72 3.68 8.33
N CYS A 80 24.91 2.68 8.65
CA CYS A 80 24.20 2.62 9.93
C CYS A 80 25.11 2.06 11.03
N GLY A 81 25.00 2.59 12.25
CA GLY A 81 25.74 2.04 13.41
C GLY A 81 25.41 0.57 13.70
N LEU A 82 24.27 0.08 13.19
CA LEU A 82 23.81 -1.30 13.36
C LEU A 82 24.11 -2.19 12.14
N THR A 83 24.66 -1.64 11.05
CA THR A 83 24.85 -2.38 9.78
C THR A 83 25.62 -3.69 9.97
N GLN A 84 26.73 -3.64 10.72
CA GLN A 84 27.57 -4.81 10.99
C GLN A 84 26.79 -5.93 11.70
N GLY A 85 26.04 -5.60 12.75
CA GLY A 85 25.21 -6.56 13.48
C GLY A 85 24.09 -7.12 12.61
N ASN A 86 23.38 -6.24 11.91
CA ASN A 86 22.25 -6.61 11.06
C ASN A 86 22.67 -7.56 9.94
N TYR A 87 23.72 -7.26 9.17
CA TYR A 87 24.18 -8.16 8.09
C TYR A 87 24.67 -9.50 8.63
N LYS A 88 25.36 -9.50 9.78
CA LYS A 88 25.79 -10.75 10.43
C LYS A 88 24.60 -11.63 10.81
N GLU A 89 23.58 -11.05 11.45
CA GLU A 89 22.38 -11.79 11.88
C GLU A 89 21.55 -12.25 10.68
N LEU A 90 21.41 -11.43 9.64
CA LEU A 90 20.74 -11.82 8.39
C LEU A 90 21.46 -12.99 7.71
N ASN A 91 22.79 -12.97 7.65
CA ASN A 91 23.58 -14.08 7.10
C ASN A 91 23.38 -15.38 7.91
N ILE A 92 23.40 -15.30 9.24
CA ILE A 92 23.14 -16.47 10.12
C ILE A 92 21.73 -17.01 9.88
N LEU A 93 20.73 -16.13 9.82
CA LEU A 93 19.34 -16.50 9.58
C LEU A 93 19.19 -17.18 8.21
N TYR A 94 19.78 -16.59 7.17
CA TYR A 94 19.72 -17.09 5.81
C TYR A 94 20.39 -18.45 5.70
N ALA A 95 21.61 -18.61 6.22
CA ALA A 95 22.32 -19.89 6.24
C ALA A 95 21.50 -21.00 6.91
N LYS A 96 20.76 -20.68 7.98
CA LYS A 96 19.95 -21.65 8.74
C LYS A 96 18.66 -22.07 8.03
N TYR A 97 18.03 -21.17 7.27
CA TYR A 97 16.66 -21.39 6.77
C TYR A 97 16.50 -21.31 5.25
N LYS A 98 17.53 -20.93 4.47
CA LYS A 98 17.47 -20.89 3.00
C LYS A 98 17.02 -22.22 2.40
N SER A 99 17.61 -23.33 2.86
CA SER A 99 17.23 -24.69 2.42
C SER A 99 15.84 -25.13 2.87
N LYS A 100 15.22 -24.39 3.81
CA LYS A 100 13.86 -24.61 4.31
C LYS A 100 12.83 -23.66 3.68
N GLY A 101 13.21 -22.94 2.63
CA GLY A 101 12.32 -22.07 1.87
C GLY A 101 12.30 -20.61 2.32
N LEU A 102 13.26 -20.14 3.13
CA LEU A 102 13.43 -18.70 3.39
C LEU A 102 14.18 -18.03 2.24
N GLU A 103 13.72 -16.85 1.82
CA GLU A 103 14.49 -15.93 1.00
C GLU A 103 14.52 -14.53 1.62
N ILE A 104 15.70 -13.90 1.66
CA ILE A 104 15.85 -12.51 2.12
C ILE A 104 15.98 -11.62 0.89
N LEU A 105 15.16 -10.58 0.79
CA LEU A 105 15.21 -9.59 -0.29
C LEU A 105 15.64 -8.25 0.30
N ALA A 106 16.89 -7.85 0.06
CA ALA A 106 17.45 -6.64 0.66
C ALA A 106 17.38 -5.45 -0.30
N PHE A 107 16.75 -4.36 0.14
CA PHE A 107 16.56 -3.13 -0.61
C PHE A 107 17.34 -1.98 0.06
N PRO A 108 18.47 -1.53 -0.50
CA PRO A 108 19.18 -0.37 0.00
C PRO A 108 18.27 0.86 0.00
N CYS A 109 18.27 1.65 1.09
CA CYS A 109 17.39 2.81 1.22
C CYS A 109 18.07 3.97 1.93
N ASN A 110 18.06 5.15 1.30
CA ASN A 110 18.72 6.34 1.84
C ASN A 110 17.78 7.26 2.66
N GLN A 111 16.54 6.85 2.90
CA GLN A 111 15.54 7.72 3.55
C GLN A 111 15.70 7.82 5.07
N PHE A 112 16.53 6.98 5.68
CA PHE A 112 16.72 6.91 7.12
C PHE A 112 18.08 7.53 7.49
N GLY A 113 18.09 8.82 7.79
CA GLY A 113 19.29 9.55 8.20
C GLY A 113 20.39 9.61 7.14
N SER A 114 20.05 9.48 5.85
CA SER A 114 21.01 9.50 4.73
C SER A 114 22.16 8.49 4.85
N GLN A 115 21.87 7.30 5.42
CA GLN A 115 22.88 6.28 5.72
C GLN A 115 23.20 5.33 4.56
N GLU A 116 22.62 5.56 3.38
CA GLU A 116 22.92 4.83 2.13
C GLU A 116 23.15 5.80 0.95
N PRO A 117 24.13 6.73 1.07
CA PRO A 117 24.32 7.79 0.08
C PRO A 117 24.93 7.27 -1.23
N GLY A 118 25.60 6.11 -1.18
CA GLY A 118 26.32 5.54 -2.32
C GLY A 118 25.44 5.18 -3.51
N SER A 119 26.09 5.05 -4.65
CA SER A 119 25.55 4.43 -5.88
C SER A 119 25.40 2.92 -5.70
N ASN A 120 24.60 2.28 -6.56
CA ASN A 120 24.45 0.82 -6.54
C ASN A 120 25.77 0.08 -6.66
N LYS A 121 26.74 0.63 -7.42
CA LYS A 121 28.06 0.04 -7.57
C LYS A 121 28.82 0.03 -6.24
N GLU A 122 28.87 1.17 -5.54
CA GLU A 122 29.52 1.29 -4.23
C GLU A 122 28.82 0.44 -3.17
N ILE A 123 27.48 0.36 -3.23
CA ILE A 123 26.69 -0.49 -2.34
C ILE A 123 27.01 -1.96 -2.60
N LYS A 124 27.03 -2.41 -3.86
CA LYS A 124 27.37 -3.78 -4.24
C LYS A 124 28.76 -4.16 -3.73
N GLU A 125 29.75 -3.30 -3.95
CA GLU A 125 31.12 -3.52 -3.47
C GLU A 125 31.16 -3.65 -1.95
N THR A 126 30.48 -2.77 -1.24
CA THR A 126 30.38 -2.80 0.22
C THR A 126 29.72 -4.09 0.71
N VAL A 127 28.56 -4.43 0.16
CA VAL A 127 27.75 -5.57 0.63
C VAL A 127 28.38 -6.92 0.28
N CYS A 128 28.91 -7.06 -0.93
CA CYS A 128 29.54 -8.31 -1.35
C CYS A 128 30.91 -8.52 -0.69
N ASN A 129 31.77 -7.48 -0.64
CA ASN A 129 33.15 -7.65 -0.18
C ASN A 129 33.28 -7.57 1.35
N ILE A 130 32.51 -6.70 2.00
CA ILE A 130 32.62 -6.46 3.44
C ILE A 130 31.65 -7.37 4.21
N PHE A 131 30.39 -7.42 3.78
CA PHE A 131 29.34 -8.14 4.52
C PHE A 131 29.12 -9.57 4.05
N LYS A 132 29.69 -9.98 2.90
CA LYS A 132 29.58 -11.33 2.32
C LYS A 132 28.13 -11.81 2.26
N ALA A 133 27.19 -10.92 1.92
CA ALA A 133 25.79 -11.27 1.84
C ALA A 133 25.56 -12.30 0.72
N GLU A 134 24.88 -13.40 1.04
CA GLU A 134 24.57 -14.48 0.09
C GLU A 134 23.14 -14.43 -0.47
N PHE A 135 22.35 -13.43 -0.02
CA PHE A 135 20.98 -13.20 -0.44
C PHE A 135 20.89 -12.06 -1.46
N PRO A 136 19.83 -12.01 -2.29
CA PRO A 136 19.66 -10.98 -3.32
C PRO A 136 19.65 -9.55 -2.76
N ILE A 137 20.47 -8.69 -3.38
CA ILE A 137 20.49 -7.24 -3.17
C ILE A 137 19.86 -6.57 -4.38
N PHE A 138 18.92 -5.67 -4.13
CA PHE A 138 18.17 -4.97 -5.16
C PHE A 138 18.64 -3.53 -5.36
N ASP A 139 18.10 -2.89 -6.39
CA ASP A 139 18.31 -1.47 -6.68
C ASP A 139 17.94 -0.61 -5.47
N LYS A 140 18.65 0.51 -5.30
CA LYS A 140 18.39 1.46 -4.22
C LYS A 140 17.01 2.07 -4.39
N VAL A 141 16.17 1.92 -3.37
CA VAL A 141 14.80 2.44 -3.42
C VAL A 141 14.68 3.84 -2.84
N SER A 142 13.90 4.65 -3.54
CA SER A 142 13.59 6.03 -3.14
C SER A 142 12.50 6.12 -2.07
N LYS A 143 11.76 5.03 -1.82
CA LYS A 143 10.68 4.94 -0.83
C LYS A 143 10.76 3.63 -0.05
N THR A 144 10.33 3.67 1.21
CA THR A 144 10.20 2.50 2.10
C THR A 144 9.16 1.53 1.53
N PHE A 145 9.52 0.24 1.37
CA PHE A 145 8.51 -0.80 1.12
C PHE A 145 7.59 -0.90 2.33
N LYS A 146 6.30 -0.69 2.11
CA LYS A 146 5.27 -1.00 3.11
C LYS A 146 5.15 -2.52 3.12
N LEU A 147 5.55 -3.15 4.23
CA LEU A 147 5.49 -4.60 4.39
C LEU A 147 4.07 -5.07 4.07
N VAL A 148 3.93 -5.79 2.96
CA VAL A 148 2.72 -6.56 2.69
C VAL A 148 2.91 -7.84 3.48
N SER A 149 2.17 -7.98 4.58
CA SER A 149 2.09 -9.23 5.33
C SER A 149 1.68 -10.34 4.37
N ILE A 150 2.61 -11.26 4.08
CA ILE A 150 2.35 -12.44 3.25
C ILE A 150 1.55 -13.39 4.15
N PRO A 151 0.27 -13.66 3.86
CA PRO A 151 -0.40 -14.77 4.52
C PRO A 151 0.36 -16.03 4.15
N ILE A 152 0.85 -16.75 5.17
CA ILE A 152 1.35 -18.11 4.99
C ILE A 152 0.11 -18.91 4.58
N SER A 153 -0.08 -19.15 3.29
CA SER A 153 -1.08 -20.09 2.84
C SER A 153 -0.62 -21.47 3.30
N GLN A 154 -1.27 -21.98 4.35
CA GLN A 154 -1.31 -23.41 4.63
C GLN A 154 -2.11 -24.11 3.54
#